data_AF-A0A1R1YML7-F1
#
_entry.id   AF-A0A1R1YML7-F1
#
_cell.length_a   1.000
_cell.length_b   1.000
_cell.length_c   1.000
_cell.angle_alpha   90.00
_cell.angle_beta   90.00
_cell.angle_gamma   90.00
#
_symmetry.space_group_name_H-M   'P 1'
#
loop_
_entity.id
_entity.type
_entity.pdbx_description
1 polymer ?
#
loop_
_entity_poly.entity_id
_entity_poly.type
_entity_poly.pdbx_seq_one_letter_code
_entity_poly.pdbx_strand_id
1 'polypeptide(L)'
;MADQQRPEYKFETLQIHAGYDLDPVHRARGIPIYASTSYVFNDSQDAADLFALKKAGNTYSRLTNPTVAALENRIAALEGGVAAVATSSGTA
;
A
#
# COMPACT_ATOMS: atom_id res chain seq x y z
N MET A 1 8.61 -16.20 4.76
CA MET A 1 7.64 -16.29 3.66
C MET A 1 8.44 -16.44 2.39
N ALA A 2 8.11 -17.44 1.57
CA ALA A 2 8.97 -17.91 0.48
C ALA A 2 9.38 -16.79 -0.47
N ASP A 3 10.68 -16.71 -0.71
CA ASP A 3 11.33 -15.88 -1.71
C ASP A 3 10.93 -16.41 -3.09
N GLN A 4 9.72 -16.06 -3.53
CA GLN A 4 9.30 -16.28 -4.91
C GLN A 4 10.03 -15.23 -5.74
N GLN A 5 11.12 -15.64 -6.40
CA GLN A 5 11.72 -14.91 -7.51
C GLN A 5 10.62 -14.64 -8.55
N ARG A 6 9.98 -13.48 -8.41
CA ARG A 6 9.08 -12.94 -9.43
C ARG A 6 9.95 -12.74 -10.67
N PRO A 7 9.53 -13.20 -11.87
CA PRO A 7 10.26 -12.88 -13.08
C PRO A 7 10.49 -11.37 -13.11
N GLU A 8 11.71 -10.97 -13.45
CA GLU A 8 12.10 -9.56 -13.51
C GLU A 8 11.32 -8.90 -14.65
N TYR A 9 10.14 -8.38 -14.30
CA TYR A 9 9.29 -7.66 -15.23
C TYR A 9 9.98 -6.36 -15.62
N LYS A 10 9.89 -5.99 -16.90
CA LYS A 10 10.44 -4.72 -17.39
C LYS A 10 9.68 -3.52 -16.84
N PHE A 11 10.33 -2.35 -16.87
CA PHE A 11 9.78 -1.07 -16.42
C PHE A 11 8.34 -0.82 -16.93
N GLU A 12 8.09 -1.10 -18.21
CA GLU A 12 6.78 -0.84 -18.84
C GLU A 12 5.66 -1.71 -18.26
N THR A 13 6.00 -2.91 -17.77
CA THR A 13 5.04 -3.79 -17.09
C THR A 13 4.86 -3.36 -15.64
N LEU A 14 5.95 -3.01 -14.95
CA LEU A 14 5.93 -2.57 -13.56
C LEU A 14 5.11 -1.29 -13.37
N GLN A 15 5.25 -0.30 -14.26
CA GLN A 15 4.55 0.98 -14.13
C GLN A 15 3.01 0.84 -14.20
N ILE A 16 2.52 -0.25 -14.82
CA ILE A 16 1.09 -0.55 -14.92
C ILE A 16 0.61 -1.46 -13.79
N HIS A 17 1.41 -2.47 -13.43
CA HIS A 17 0.93 -3.60 -12.61
C HIS A 17 1.54 -3.69 -11.21
N ALA A 18 2.71 -3.13 -10.96
CA ALA A 18 3.33 -3.23 -9.65
C ALA A 18 2.55 -2.45 -8.59
N GLY A 19 2.70 -2.87 -7.34
CA GLY A 19 2.16 -2.18 -6.16
C GLY A 19 0.68 -2.41 -5.85
N TYR A 20 -0.06 -3.18 -6.65
CA TYR A 20 -1.46 -3.49 -6.37
C TYR A 20 -1.85 -4.89 -6.88
N ASP A 21 -2.32 -5.73 -5.98
CA ASP A 21 -2.93 -7.02 -6.31
C ASP A 21 -4.43 -6.85 -6.58
N LEU A 22 -5.06 -7.86 -7.19
CA LEU A 22 -6.50 -7.86 -7.47
C LEU A 22 -7.31 -7.59 -6.21
N ASP A 23 -8.32 -6.70 -6.30
CA ASP A 23 -9.27 -6.45 -5.22
C ASP A 23 -9.90 -7.78 -4.77
N PRO A 24 -9.67 -8.23 -3.52
CA PRO A 24 -10.17 -9.51 -3.05
C PRO A 24 -11.69 -9.51 -2.83
N VAL A 25 -12.32 -8.33 -2.72
CA VAL A 25 -13.75 -8.21 -2.39
C VAL A 25 -14.59 -8.09 -3.66
N HIS A 26 -14.29 -7.14 -4.55
CA HIS A 26 -15.14 -6.85 -5.71
C HIS A 26 -14.48 -7.18 -7.06
N ARG A 27 -13.23 -7.64 -7.06
CA ARG A 27 -12.45 -7.96 -8.27
C ARG A 27 -12.32 -6.78 -9.25
N ALA A 28 -12.38 -5.55 -8.74
CA ALA A 28 -12.12 -4.36 -9.52
C ALA A 28 -10.68 -4.38 -10.08
N ARG A 29 -10.53 -4.04 -11.36
CA ARG A 29 -9.20 -3.95 -11.99
C ARG A 29 -8.50 -2.63 -11.68
N GLY A 30 -9.26 -1.55 -11.61
CA GLY A 30 -8.76 -0.24 -11.17
C GLY A 30 -8.56 -0.23 -9.66
N ILE A 31 -7.57 0.53 -9.21
CA ILE A 31 -7.31 0.74 -7.77
C ILE A 31 -8.44 1.60 -7.21
N PRO A 32 -9.19 1.15 -6.18
CA PRO A 32 -10.20 1.98 -5.53
C PRO A 32 -9.61 3.23 -4.89
N ILE A 33 -10.38 4.31 -4.88
CA ILE A 33 -10.00 5.57 -4.25
C ILE A 33 -10.51 5.56 -2.81
N TYR A 34 -9.60 5.42 -1.84
CA TYR A 34 -9.91 5.52 -0.42
C TYR A 34 -9.86 6.98 0.03
N ALA A 35 -10.84 7.78 -0.39
CA ALA A 35 -11.01 9.17 0.02
C ALA A 35 -11.62 9.27 1.43
N SER A 36 -10.87 8.77 2.42
CA SER A 36 -11.22 8.80 3.84
C SER A 36 -10.09 9.40 4.66
N THR A 37 -10.40 9.96 5.83
CA THR A 37 -9.41 10.43 6.81
C THR A 37 -9.04 9.36 7.84
N SER A 38 -9.92 8.38 8.09
CA SER A 38 -9.82 7.40 9.18
C SER A 38 -10.34 6.02 8.77
N TYR A 39 -9.95 5.00 9.54
CA TYR A 39 -10.39 3.62 9.38
C TYR A 39 -10.97 3.09 10.70
N VAL A 40 -12.06 2.33 10.60
CA VAL A 40 -12.76 1.77 11.76
C VAL A 40 -12.03 0.52 12.26
N PHE A 41 -11.92 0.37 13.58
CA PHE A 41 -11.36 -0.81 14.23
C PHE A 41 -12.45 -1.85 14.50
N ASN A 42 -12.07 -3.13 14.52
CA ASN A 42 -13.03 -4.18 14.86
C ASN A 42 -13.45 -4.10 16.33
N ASP A 43 -12.48 -3.83 17.23
CA ASP A 43 -12.67 -3.64 18.67
C ASP A 43 -11.50 -2.84 19.28
N SER A 44 -11.49 -2.68 20.61
CA SER A 44 -10.44 -1.95 21.33
C SER A 44 -9.08 -2.65 21.32
N GLN A 45 -9.05 -3.98 21.23
CA GLN A 45 -7.81 -4.74 21.19
C GLN A 45 -7.15 -4.61 19.81
N ASP A 46 -7.94 -4.66 18.74
CA ASP A 46 -7.49 -4.39 17.36
C ASP A 46 -6.84 -3.01 17.23
N ALA A 47 -7.47 -1.98 17.82
CA ALA A 47 -6.89 -0.64 17.87
C ALA A 47 -5.54 -0.63 18.61
N ALA A 48 -5.46 -1.26 19.79
CA ALA A 48 -4.23 -1.33 20.57
C ALA A 48 -3.08 -2.02 19.81
N ASP A 49 -3.38 -3.10 19.09
CA ASP A 49 -2.37 -3.84 18.32
C ASP A 49 -1.89 -3.07 17.09
N LEU A 50 -2.77 -2.31 16.43
CA LEU A 50 -2.40 -1.40 15.33
C LEU A 50 -1.50 -0.25 15.81
N PHE A 51 -1.84 0.41 16.92
CA PHE A 51 -1.03 1.50 17.47
C PHE A 51 0.29 1.02 18.07
N ALA A 52 0.35 -0.22 18.57
CA ALA A 52 1.58 -0.85 19.05
C ALA A 52 2.44 -1.46 17.93
N LEU A 53 2.04 -1.32 16.65
CA LEU A 53 2.70 -1.91 15.48
C LEU A 53 2.85 -3.43 15.54
N LYS A 54 2.02 -4.12 16.34
CA LYS A 54 1.95 -5.58 16.40
C LYS A 54 1.17 -6.17 15.23
N LYS A 55 0.28 -5.37 14.65
CA LYS A 55 -0.54 -5.70 13.50
C LYS A 55 -0.34 -4.64 12.41
N ALA A 56 -0.19 -5.08 11.16
CA ALA A 56 -0.22 -4.18 10.02
C ALA A 56 -1.66 -3.77 9.69
N GLY A 57 -1.87 -2.49 9.42
CA GLY A 57 -3.18 -1.96 9.01
C GLY A 57 -3.19 -0.45 9.01
N ASN A 58 -4.33 0.12 8.60
CA ASN A 58 -4.50 1.57 8.52
C ASN A 58 -5.23 2.07 9.77
N THR A 59 -4.78 3.20 10.31
CA THR A 59 -5.44 3.91 11.41
C THR A 59 -6.02 5.23 10.90
N TYR A 60 -5.17 6.08 10.32
CA TYR A 60 -5.55 7.36 9.74
C TYR A 60 -4.69 7.71 8.53
N SER A 61 -5.31 8.36 7.54
CA SER A 61 -4.72 8.56 6.20
C SER A 61 -3.47 9.43 6.14
N ARG A 62 -3.21 10.22 7.20
CA ARG A 62 -1.95 10.99 7.32
C ARG A 62 -0.71 10.09 7.49
N LEU A 63 -0.86 8.86 8.02
CA LEU A 63 0.24 7.90 8.06
C LEU A 63 0.20 6.93 6.88
N THR A 64 -0.95 6.31 6.64
CA THR A 64 -1.09 5.27 5.62
C THR A 64 -2.47 5.29 5.01
N ASN A 65 -2.55 5.09 3.70
CA ASN A 65 -3.80 5.02 2.93
C ASN A 65 -3.63 3.97 1.82
N PRO A 66 -4.57 3.04 1.59
CA PRO A 66 -4.40 1.98 0.59
C PRO A 66 -4.16 2.47 -0.84
N THR A 67 -4.78 3.59 -1.25
CA THR A 67 -4.54 4.17 -2.57
C THR A 67 -3.12 4.70 -2.68
N VAL A 68 -2.61 5.33 -1.62
CA VAL A 68 -1.23 5.86 -1.56
C VAL A 68 -0.20 4.73 -1.44
N ALA A 69 -0.49 3.69 -0.66
CA ALA A 69 0.38 2.51 -0.53
C ALA A 69 0.59 1.81 -1.88
N ALA A 70 -0.42 1.79 -2.76
CA ALA A 70 -0.27 1.25 -4.11
C ALA A 70 0.72 2.06 -4.97
N LEU A 71 0.73 3.39 -4.81
CA LEU A 71 1.73 4.27 -5.43
C LEU A 71 3.12 4.02 -4.85
N GLU A 72 3.25 4.01 -3.52
CA GLU A 72 4.53 3.78 -2.82
C GLU A 72 5.17 2.45 -3.23
N ASN A 73 4.40 1.36 -3.19
CA ASN A 73 4.88 0.05 -3.60
C ASN A 73 5.29 0.00 -5.09
N ARG A 74 4.58 0.76 -5.96
CA ARG A 74 4.93 0.85 -7.38
C ARG A 74 6.22 1.62 -7.60
N ILE A 75 6.40 2.76 -6.93
CA ILE A 75 7.64 3.54 -7.02
C ILE A 75 8.82 2.72 -6.50
N ALA A 76 8.67 2.05 -5.37
CA ALA A 76 9.71 1.15 -4.84
C ALA A 76 10.11 0.09 -5.88
N ALA A 77 9.14 -0.54 -6.55
CA ALA A 77 9.41 -1.53 -7.59
C ALA A 77 10.09 -0.95 -8.83
N LEU A 78 9.76 0.29 -9.24
CA LEU A 78 10.36 0.95 -10.40
C LEU A 78 11.80 1.39 -10.16
N GLU A 79 12.11 1.80 -8.93
CA GLU A 79 13.45 2.26 -8.52
C GLU A 79 14.36 1.11 -8.03
N GLY A 80 13.83 -0.12 -7.92
CA GLY A 80 14.56 -1.23 -7.31
C GLY A 80 14.80 -1.06 -5.80
N GLY A 81 14.01 -0.21 -5.14
CA GLY A 81 14.07 0.04 -3.71
C GLY A 81 13.26 -0.96 -2.89
N VAL A 82 13.54 -1.03 -1.58
CA VAL A 82 12.79 -1.90 -0.65
C VAL A 82 11.45 -1.30 -0.23
N ALA A 83 11.31 0.02 -0.28
CA ALA A 83 10.11 0.78 0.08
C ALA A 83 10.19 2.20 -0.51
N ALA A 84 9.04 2.88 -0.55
CA ALA A 84 8.94 4.31 -0.84
C ALA A 84 7.90 4.95 0.10
N VAL A 85 7.92 6.27 0.22
CA VAL A 85 6.94 7.04 1.00
C VAL A 85 6.49 8.22 0.16
N ALA A 86 5.18 8.41 0.04
CA ALA A 86 4.60 9.53 -0.69
C ALA A 86 4.42 10.74 0.23
N THR A 87 4.80 11.91 -0.27
CA THR A 87 4.61 13.20 0.42
C THR A 87 3.70 14.11 -0.42
N SER A 88 3.29 15.25 0.16
CA SER A 88 2.41 16.21 -0.52
C SER A 88 3.11 16.98 -1.65
N SER A 89 4.44 17.11 -1.60
CA SER A 89 5.25 17.79 -2.62
C SER A 89 6.70 17.27 -2.62
N GLY A 90 7.44 17.53 -3.70
CA GLY A 90 8.85 17.12 -3.78
C GLY A 90 9.81 17.87 -2.85
N THR A 91 9.40 18.99 -2.27
CA THR A 91 10.19 19.74 -1.26
C THR A 91 9.89 19.32 0.17
N ALA A 92 8.83 18.54 0.38
CA ALA A 92 8.39 18.08 1.70
C ALA A 92 9.27 16.94 2.23
#